data_AF-A0AAX3LK49-F1
#
_entry.id   AF-A0AAX3LK49-F1
#
_cell.length_a   1.000
_cell.length_b   1.000
_cell.length_c   1.000
_cell.angle_alpha   90.00
_cell.angle_beta   90.00
_cell.angle_gamma   90.00
#
_symmetry.space_group_name_H-M   'P 1'
#
loop_
_entity.id
_entity.type
_entity.pdbx_description
1 polymer ?
#
loop_
_entity_poly.entity_id
_entity_poly.type
_entity_poly.pdbx_seq_one_letter_code
_entity_poly.pdbx_strand_id
1 'polypeptide(L)'
;MTKKEFLSFVSQQKNLGSVRFSLGFGSKGEIVLYWTNEEGYRVWKVISGNRGNKPSNANKERMSKLRRWLNDTRENIDEHVQHHE
;
A
#
# COMPACT_ATOMS: atom_id res chain seq x y z
N MET A 1 1.03 -12.29 -1.36
CA MET A 1 0.97 -11.14 -2.28
C MET A 1 2.36 -10.85 -2.82
N THR A 2 2.52 -10.86 -4.13
CA THR A 2 3.75 -10.54 -4.87
C THR A 2 3.85 -9.03 -5.10
N LYS A 3 5.03 -8.55 -5.57
CA LYS A 3 5.20 -7.13 -5.96
C LYS A 3 4.19 -6.72 -7.04
N LYS A 4 4.05 -7.54 -8.08
CA LYS A 4 3.13 -7.27 -9.20
C LYS A 4 1.68 -7.13 -8.74
N GLU A 5 1.21 -8.04 -7.89
CA GLU A 5 -0.15 -7.99 -7.34
C GLU A 5 -0.38 -6.73 -6.49
N PHE A 6 0.61 -6.35 -5.66
CA PHE A 6 0.52 -5.16 -4.82
C PHE A 6 0.45 -3.87 -5.65
N LEU A 7 1.36 -3.72 -6.62
CA LEU A 7 1.39 -2.54 -7.49
C LEU A 7 0.14 -2.45 -8.36
N SER A 8 -0.32 -3.58 -8.91
CA SER A 8 -1.56 -3.65 -9.70
C SER A 8 -2.77 -3.23 -8.88
N PHE A 9 -2.88 -3.69 -7.62
CA PHE A 9 -3.95 -3.26 -6.73
C PHE A 9 -3.91 -1.74 -6.47
N VAL A 10 -2.74 -1.19 -6.12
CA VAL A 10 -2.61 0.25 -5.85
C VAL A 10 -2.93 1.07 -7.10
N SER A 11 -2.45 0.66 -8.27
CA SER A 11 -2.73 1.31 -9.55
C SER A 11 -4.23 1.29 -9.88
N GLN A 12 -4.90 0.15 -9.71
CA GLN A 12 -6.35 0.06 -9.89
C GLN A 12 -7.11 1.02 -8.98
N GLN A 13 -6.74 1.11 -7.69
CA GLN A 13 -7.38 2.04 -6.77
C GLN A 13 -7.11 3.50 -7.15
N LYS A 14 -5.89 3.85 -7.58
CA LYS A 14 -5.56 5.19 -8.07
C LYS A 14 -6.37 5.57 -9.31
N ASN A 15 -6.58 4.63 -10.25
CA ASN A 15 -7.41 4.85 -11.43
C ASN A 15 -8.88 5.08 -11.08
N LEU A 16 -9.34 4.57 -9.92
CA LEU A 16 -10.64 4.87 -9.32
C LEU A 16 -10.59 6.13 -8.43
N GLY A 17 -9.69 7.08 -8.66
CA GLY A 17 -9.60 8.33 -7.91
C GLY A 17 -9.07 8.22 -6.47
N SER A 18 -8.57 7.06 -6.04
CA SER A 18 -8.05 6.90 -4.67
C SER A 18 -6.70 7.56 -4.46
N VAL A 19 -6.48 8.11 -3.26
CA VAL A 19 -5.27 8.86 -2.89
C VAL A 19 -4.73 8.50 -1.51
N ARG A 20 -3.58 9.08 -1.12
CA ARG A 20 -3.03 9.04 0.25
C ARG A 20 -2.82 7.62 0.80
N PHE A 21 -2.26 6.74 0.00
CA PHE A 21 -1.92 5.38 0.41
C PHE A 21 -0.86 5.38 1.52
N SER A 22 -1.07 4.57 2.56
CA SER A 22 -0.11 4.34 3.64
C SER A 22 -0.22 2.94 4.22
N LEU A 23 0.85 2.46 4.86
CA LEU A 23 0.92 1.14 5.49
C LEU A 23 1.09 1.27 7.00
N GLY A 24 0.42 0.40 7.74
CA GLY A 24 0.53 0.33 9.20
C GLY A 24 0.31 -1.09 9.73
N PHE A 25 0.59 -1.27 11.01
CA PHE A 25 0.22 -2.49 11.72
C PHE A 25 -1.18 -2.34 12.31
N GLY A 26 -2.00 -3.38 12.17
CA GLY A 26 -3.25 -3.51 12.89
C GLY A 26 -3.05 -4.01 14.32
N SER A 27 -4.15 -4.20 15.04
CA SER A 27 -4.16 -4.52 16.48
C SER A 27 -3.48 -5.85 16.83
N LYS A 28 -3.44 -6.80 15.89
CA LYS A 28 -2.80 -8.11 16.05
C LYS A 28 -1.45 -8.15 15.32
N GLY A 29 -0.94 -7.03 14.83
CA GLY A 29 0.32 -6.98 14.07
C GLY A 29 0.21 -7.48 12.63
N GLU A 30 -1.00 -7.62 12.11
CA GLU A 30 -1.29 -7.71 10.68
C GLU A 30 -0.83 -6.45 9.95
N ILE A 31 -0.46 -6.58 8.69
CA ILE A 31 -0.10 -5.44 7.84
C ILE A 31 -1.36 -4.97 7.12
N VAL A 32 -1.68 -3.69 7.31
CA VAL A 32 -2.85 -3.03 6.76
C VAL A 32 -2.41 -1.93 5.79
N LEU A 33 -3.02 -1.91 4.61
CA LEU A 33 -2.93 -0.80 3.66
C LEU A 33 -4.15 0.09 3.85
N TYR A 34 -3.92 1.40 3.95
CA TYR A 34 -4.95 2.42 4.10
C TYR A 34 -4.90 3.39 2.92
N TRP A 35 -6.04 3.86 2.46
CA TRP A 35 -6.13 4.90 1.43
C TRP A 35 -7.42 5.71 1.60
N THR A 36 -7.50 6.84 0.90
CA THR A 36 -8.72 7.63 0.77
C THR A 36 -9.35 7.28 -0.56
N ASN A 37 -10.61 6.84 -0.58
CA ASN A 37 -11.33 6.52 -1.82
C ASN A 37 -11.78 7.80 -2.55
N GLU A 38 -12.40 7.65 -3.73
CA GLU A 38 -12.92 8.78 -4.53
C GLU A 38 -13.96 9.64 -3.79
N GLU A 39 -14.73 9.02 -2.89
CA GLU A 39 -15.74 9.71 -2.08
C GLU A 39 -15.14 10.46 -0.89
N GLY A 40 -13.83 10.38 -0.67
CA GLY A 40 -13.13 11.03 0.43
C GLY A 40 -13.07 10.24 1.74
N TYR A 41 -13.59 9.02 1.78
CA TYR A 41 -13.56 8.16 2.96
C TYR A 41 -12.23 7.43 3.12
N ARG A 42 -11.80 7.26 4.37
CA ARG A 42 -10.65 6.43 4.72
C ARG A 42 -11.06 4.96 4.73
N VAL A 43 -10.48 4.18 3.84
CA VAL A 43 -10.71 2.73 3.73
C VAL A 43 -9.40 1.96 3.94
N TRP A 44 -9.51 0.66 4.21
CA TRP A 44 -8.36 -0.18 4.52
C TRP A 44 -8.53 -1.63 4.07
N LYS A 45 -7.42 -2.34 3.94
CA LYS A 45 -7.37 -3.79 3.64
C LYS A 45 -6.20 -4.46 4.35
N VAL A 46 -6.45 -5.62 4.96
CA VAL A 46 -5.37 -6.50 5.45
C VAL A 46 -4.68 -7.15 4.25
N ILE A 47 -3.38 -6.91 4.12
CA ILE A 47 -2.56 -7.47 3.03
C ILE A 47 -1.62 -8.57 3.50
N SER A 48 -1.38 -8.67 4.81
CA SER A 48 -0.66 -9.78 5.42
C SER A 48 -1.18 -10.03 6.84
N GLY A 49 -1.66 -11.25 7.11
CA GLY A 49 -2.14 -11.63 8.43
C GLY A 49 -1.01 -11.81 9.46
N ASN A 50 -1.41 -11.97 10.72
CA ASN A 50 -0.53 -12.38 11.82
C ASN A 50 -1.32 -13.28 12.78
N ARG A 51 -0.67 -14.30 13.36
CA ARG A 51 -1.29 -15.25 14.31
C ARG A 51 -0.93 -14.95 15.77
N GLY A 52 -0.67 -13.69 16.11
CA GLY A 52 -0.30 -13.26 17.46
C GLY A 52 -0.85 -11.87 17.79
N ASN A 53 -0.44 -11.31 18.92
CA ASN A 53 -0.94 -10.00 19.39
C ASN A 53 0.02 -8.83 19.09
N LYS A 54 1.13 -9.10 18.38
CA LYS A 54 2.13 -8.09 18.00
C LYS A 54 2.79 -8.45 16.67
N PRO A 55 3.35 -7.46 15.94
CA PRO A 55 4.07 -7.73 14.69
C PRO A 55 5.24 -8.70 14.90
N SER A 56 5.23 -9.80 14.15
CA SER A 56 6.38 -10.72 14.06
C SER A 56 7.55 -10.07 13.31
N ASN A 57 8.77 -10.59 13.47
CA ASN A 57 9.93 -10.13 12.70
C ASN A 57 9.69 -10.28 11.19
N ALA A 58 9.07 -11.38 10.78
CA ALA A 58 8.66 -11.58 9.38
C ALA A 58 7.70 -10.47 8.89
N ASN A 59 6.77 -10.00 9.74
CA ASN A 59 5.88 -8.89 9.37
C ASN A 59 6.61 -7.54 9.36
N LYS A 60 7.60 -7.33 10.23
CA LYS A 60 8.46 -6.13 10.18
C LYS A 60 9.27 -6.07 8.88
N GLU A 61 9.86 -7.19 8.46
CA GLU A 61 10.59 -7.28 7.19
C GLU A 61 9.67 -7.09 5.98
N ARG A 62 8.49 -7.71 5.99
CA ARG A 62 7.47 -7.51 4.95
C ARG A 62 7.01 -6.06 4.89
N MET A 63 6.83 -5.39 6.04
CA MET A 63 6.47 -3.97 6.11
C MET A 63 7.51 -3.11 5.38
N SER A 64 8.80 -3.33 5.62
CA SER A 64 9.86 -2.59 4.92
C SER A 64 9.82 -2.81 3.41
N LYS A 65 9.61 -4.06 2.96
CA LYS A 65 9.46 -4.37 1.53
C LYS A 65 8.25 -3.68 0.90
N LEU A 66 7.10 -3.74 1.56
CA LEU A 66 5.86 -3.13 1.09
C LEU A 66 5.94 -1.60 1.04
N ARG A 67 6.60 -0.97 2.02
CA ARG A 67 6.86 0.48 2.00
C ARG A 67 7.72 0.89 0.81
N ARG A 68 8.77 0.11 0.51
CA ARG A 68 9.57 0.33 -0.69
C ARG A 68 8.72 0.25 -1.95
N TRP A 69 7.94 -0.81 -2.12
CA TRP A 69 7.06 -0.94 -3.28
C TRP A 69 6.02 0.18 -3.39
N LEU A 70 5.50 0.66 -2.26
CA LEU A 70 4.57 1.79 -2.27
C LEU A 70 5.25 3.08 -2.73
N ASN A 71 6.51 3.31 -2.34
CA ASN A 71 7.30 4.43 -2.84
C ASN A 71 7.60 4.31 -4.34
N ASP A 72 7.93 3.10 -4.83
CA ASP A 72 8.11 2.87 -6.27
C ASP A 72 6.87 3.30 -7.10
N THR A 73 5.65 3.19 -6.54
CA THR A 73 4.42 3.66 -7.23
C THR A 73 4.28 5.19 -7.32
N ARG A 74 5.08 5.94 -6.56
CA ARG A 74 5.08 7.41 -6.59
C ARG A 74 6.04 7.90 -7.66
N GLU A 75 7.24 7.33 -7.71
CA GLU A 75 8.28 7.69 -8.69
C GLU A 75 7.85 7.40 -10.14
N ASN A 76 7.13 6.31 -10.39
CA ASN A 76 6.60 6.01 -11.74
C ASN A 76 5.48 6.97 -12.20
N ILE A 77 4.87 7.74 -11.29
CA ILE A 77 3.88 8.76 -11.68
C ILE A 77 4.60 10.02 -12.13
N ASP A 78 5.69 10.39 -11.47
CA ASP A 78 6.43 11.62 -11.78
C ASP A 78 7.14 11.52 -13.15
N GLU A 79 7.64 10.34 -13.54
CA GLU A 79 8.25 10.11 -14.87
C GLU A 79 7.23 10.20 -16.03
N HIS A 80 5.95 9.88 -15.81
CA HIS A 80 4.92 9.99 -16.85
C HIS A 80 4.34 11.40 -17.00
N VAL A 81 4.59 12.29 -16.03
CA VAL A 81 4.13 13.69 -16.10
C VAL A 81 5.17 14.59 -16.80
N GLN A 82 6.43 14.17 -16.91
CA GLN A 82 7.50 14.97 -17.54
C GLN A 82 7.61 14.85 -19.09
N HIS A 83 6.80 14.01 -19.74
CA HIS A 83 6.85 13.82 -21.20
C HIS A 83 5.69 14.47 -21.97
N HIS A 84 4.94 15.38 -21.33
CA HIS A 84 3.80 16.09 -21.92
C HIS A 84 3.89 17.62 -21.77
N GLU A 85 5.09 18.18 -21.96
CA GLU A 85 5.28 19.62 -22.22
C GLU A 85 5.80 19.86 -23.64
#